data_AF-A0AB33JT43-F1
#
_entry.id   AF-A0AB33JT43-F1
#
_cell.length_a   1.000
_cell.length_b   1.000
_cell.length_c   1.000
_cell.angle_alpha   90.00
_cell.angle_beta   90.00
_cell.angle_gamma   90.00
#
_symmetry.space_group_name_H-M   'P 1'
#
loop_
_entity.id
_entity.type
_entity.pdbx_description
1 polymer ?
#
loop_
_entity_poly.entity_id
_entity_poly.type
_entity_poly.pdbx_seq_one_letter_code
_entity_poly.pdbx_strand_id
1 'polypeptide(L)' 'MPALRGRSYADELLGEITRFHAARGARRIGADTDLGNAPMAACFERAGYRNFGVRLVLTP' A
#
# COMPACT_ATOMS: atom_id res chain seq x y z
N MET A 1 -14.84 0.36 -7.45
CA MET A 1 -15.35 1.74 -7.28
C MET A 1 -14.39 2.76 -7.91
N PRO A 2 -14.55 3.11 -9.20
CA PRO A 2 -13.78 4.20 -9.82
C PRO A 2 -14.12 5.59 -9.25
N ALA A 3 -15.38 5.79 -8.85
CA ALA A 3 -15.91 7.08 -8.40
C ALA A 3 -15.27 7.66 -7.12
N LEU A 4 -14.53 6.84 -6.35
CA LEU A 4 -13.86 7.26 -5.12
C LEU A 4 -12.37 7.60 -5.32
N ARG A 5 -11.85 7.46 -6.54
CA ARG A 5 -10.44 7.80 -6.84
C ARG A 5 -10.23 9.31 -6.82
N GLY A 6 -8.99 9.74 -6.53
CA GLY A 6 -8.60 11.16 -6.53
C GLY A 6 -9.01 11.96 -5.29
N ARG A 7 -9.53 11.29 -4.24
CA ARG A 7 -9.98 11.92 -2.99
C ARG A 7 -9.10 11.58 -1.77
N SER A 8 -7.91 11.07 -2.01
CA SER A 8 -6.94 10.66 -0.96
C SER A 8 -7.42 9.62 0.06
N TYR A 9 -8.59 9.01 -0.11
CA TYR A 9 -9.08 7.94 0.78
C TYR A 9 -8.10 6.77 0.93
N ALA A 10 -7.37 6.44 -0.15
CA ALA A 10 -6.35 5.41 -0.08
C ALA A 10 -5.20 5.78 0.86
N ASP A 11 -4.78 7.05 0.87
CA ASP A 11 -3.73 7.54 1.78
C ASP A 11 -4.19 7.52 3.23
N GLU A 12 -5.43 7.97 3.48
CA GLU A 12 -6.01 8.01 4.82
C GLU A 12 -6.18 6.60 5.40
N LEU A 13 -6.78 5.69 4.64
CA LEU A 13 -6.99 4.31 5.05
C LEU A 13 -5.65 3.57 5.25
N LEU A 14 -4.71 3.77 4.34
CA LEU A 14 -3.37 3.18 4.47
C LEU A 14 -2.70 3.67 5.75
N GLY A 15 -2.70 4.98 6.01
CA GLY A 15 -2.12 5.55 7.23
C GLY A 15 -2.76 5.01 8.50
N GLU A 16 -4.08 4.84 8.52
CA GLU A 16 -4.79 4.25 9.66
C GLU A 16 -4.42 2.79 9.87
N ILE A 17 -4.38 1.99 8.81
CA ILE A 17 -3.95 0.58 8.88
C ILE A 17 -2.50 0.49 9.39
N THR A 18 -1.60 1.33 8.91
CA THR A 18 -0.20 1.37 9.37
C THR A 18 -0.11 1.69 10.85
N ARG A 19 -0.81 2.75 11.31
CA ARG A 19 -0.84 3.13 12.74
C ARG A 19 -1.44 2.02 13.61
N PHE A 20 -2.51 1.40 13.15
CA PHE A 20 -3.18 0.31 13.85
C PHE A 20 -2.24 -0.87 14.13
N HIS A 21 -1.43 -1.27 13.15
CA HIS A 21 -0.45 -2.34 13.30
C HIS A 21 0.76 -1.91 14.15
N ALA A 22 1.26 -0.69 13.96
CA ALA A 22 2.37 -0.15 14.75
C ALA A 22 2.03 -0.10 16.25
N ALA A 23 0.82 0.35 16.59
CA ALA A 23 0.32 0.40 17.96
C ALA A 23 0.24 -0.99 18.64
N ARG A 24 0.20 -2.07 17.85
CA ARG A 24 0.20 -3.47 18.32
C ARG A 24 1.59 -4.10 18.34
N GLY A 25 2.64 -3.31 18.16
CA GLY A 25 4.02 -3.77 18.23
C GLY A 25 4.51 -4.49 16.97
N ALA A 26 3.85 -4.29 15.82
CA ALA A 26 4.34 -4.86 14.56
C ALA A 26 5.75 -4.32 14.24
N ARG A 27 6.73 -5.23 14.14
CA ARG A 27 8.13 -4.87 13.84
C ARG A 27 8.38 -4.53 12.37
N ARG A 28 7.50 -5.01 11.49
CA ARG A 28 7.54 -4.76 10.05
C ARG A 28 6.12 -4.79 9.53
N ILE A 29 5.75 -3.78 8.75
CA ILE A 29 4.45 -3.68 8.09
C ILE A 29 4.73 -3.71 6.58
N GLY A 30 4.24 -4.75 5.91
CA GLY A 30 4.35 -4.91 4.47
C GLY A 30 3.00 -4.67 3.79
N ALA A 31 3.04 -4.24 2.54
CA ALA A 31 1.89 -4.14 1.66
C ALA A 31 2.36 -4.42 0.23
N ASP A 32 1.49 -5.02 -0.58
CA ASP A 32 1.77 -5.34 -1.98
C ASP A 32 0.69 -4.71 -2.88
N THR A 33 1.07 -4.38 -4.11
CA THR A 33 0.15 -3.95 -5.17
C THR A 33 0.67 -4.45 -6.52
N ASP A 34 -0.22 -4.62 -7.49
CA ASP A 34 0.18 -4.93 -8.86
C ASP A 34 1.04 -3.82 -9.47
N LEU A 35 2.02 -4.19 -10.30
CA LEU A 35 2.94 -3.24 -10.94
C LEU A 35 2.21 -2.17 -11.76
N GLY A 36 1.10 -2.54 -12.41
CA GLY A 36 0.28 -1.60 -13.20
C GLY A 36 -0.55 -0.63 -12.34
N ASN A 37 -0.63 -0.83 -11.03
CA ASN A 37 -1.39 0.04 -10.12
C ASN A 37 -0.53 1.20 -9.60
N ALA A 38 -0.06 2.04 -10.53
CA ALA A 38 0.76 3.21 -10.22
C ALA A 38 0.17 4.14 -9.14
N PRO A 39 -1.16 4.38 -9.08
CA PRO A 39 -1.73 5.20 -8.01
C PRO A 39 -1.50 4.61 -6.60
N MET A 40 -1.58 3.29 -6.44
CA MET A 40 -1.35 2.65 -5.14
C MET A 40 0.15 2.64 -4.78
N ALA A 41 1.02 2.38 -5.76
CA ALA A 41 2.47 2.49 -5.56
C ALA A 41 2.87 3.88 -5.04
N ALA A 42 2.31 4.94 -5.63
CA ALA A 42 2.52 6.30 -5.17
C ALA A 42 1.94 6.55 -3.75
N CYS A 43 0.83 5.91 -3.36
CA CYS A 43 0.33 5.99 -1.97
C CYS A 43 1.33 5.35 -0.99
N PHE A 44 1.89 4.20 -1.34
CA PHE A 44 2.93 3.54 -0.53
C PHE A 44 4.16 4.44 -0.35
N GLU A 45 4.66 5.05 -1.42
CA GLU A 45 5.78 5.99 -1.36
C GLU A 45 5.49 7.18 -0.45
N ARG A 46 4.31 7.83 -0.60
CA ARG A 46 3.90 8.94 0.27
C ARG A 46 3.75 8.54 1.74
N ALA A 47 3.33 7.30 2.01
CA ALA A 47 3.24 6.74 3.35
C ALA A 47 4.58 6.27 3.93
N GLY A 48 5.69 6.41 3.20
CA GLY A 48 7.04 6.07 3.66
C GLY A 48 7.41 4.59 3.53
N TYR A 49 6.63 3.80 2.78
CA TYR A 49 6.99 2.42 2.47
C TYR A 49 8.15 2.38 1.48
N ARG A 50 9.01 1.37 1.62
CA ARG A 50 10.13 1.11 0.70
C ARG A 50 9.87 -0.15 -0.10
N ASN A 51 10.02 -0.07 -1.42
CA ASN A 51 10.00 -1.26 -2.27
C ASN A 51 11.17 -2.18 -1.89
N PHE A 52 10.87 -3.44 -1.60
CA PHE A 52 11.85 -4.45 -1.20
C PHE A 52 11.86 -5.68 -2.12
N GLY A 53 11.00 -5.74 -3.13
CA GLY A 53 10.88 -6.90 -4.00
C GLY A 53 9.72 -6.83 -4.97
N VAL A 54 9.70 -7.78 -5.91
CA VAL A 54 8.62 -7.99 -6.87
C VAL A 54 8.14 -9.44 -6.77
N ARG A 55 6.82 -9.64 -6.88
CA ARG A 55 6.22 -10.97 -6.96
C ARG A 55 5.83 -11.25 -8.41
N LEU A 56 6.39 -12.32 -8.98
CA LEU A 56 6.03 -12.81 -10.30
C LEU A 56 4.93 -13.87 -10.17
N VAL A 57 3.83 -13.70 -10.91
CA VAL A 57 2.75 -14.69 -11.01
C VAL A 57 2.87 -15.36 -12.37
N LEU A 58 3.32 -16.62 -12.37
CA LEU A 58 3.43 -17.44 -13.56
C LEU A 58 2.22 -18.39 -13.59
N THR A 59 1.47 -18.38 -14.69
CA THR A 59 0.41 -19.36 -14.96
C THR A 59 0.97 -20.33 -16.02
N PRO A 60 0.75 -21.65 -15.91
CA PRO A 60 1.20 -22.61 -16.92
C PRO A 60 0.71 -22.29 -18.34
#